data_AF-A0A7X6TJV0-F1
#
_entry.id   AF-A0A7X6TJV0-F1
#
_cell.length_a   1.000
_cell.length_b   1.000
_cell.length_c   1.000
_cell.angle_alpha   90.00
_cell.angle_beta   90.00
_cell.angle_gamma   90.00
#
_symmetry.space_group_name_H-M   'P 1'
#
loop_
_entity.id
_entity.type
_entity.pdbx_description
1 polymer ?
#
loop_
_entity_poly.entity_id
_entity_poly.type
_entity_poly.pdbx_seq_one_letter_code
_entity_poly.pdbx_strand_id
1 'polypeptide(L)'
;STLHTIDTGQTINRILGMFEQDEQPQVRNRLAATIRWIVSQRLLPKVGGGRVAALEVLCTSLRVRDLIINGETEEKTFYNVVKEGSTRDMRTFDQHLMELFEAGLITEQSAILYSSHRSEIKRGLDTIKAARGESTSSIDNLSMEEEEKDPYLR
;
A
#
# COMPACT_ATOMS: atom_id res chain seq x y z
N SER A 1 22.12 6.06 4.08
CA SER A 1 22.24 4.67 3.60
C SER A 1 21.07 4.38 2.66
N THR A 2 21.23 3.47 1.71
CA THR A 2 20.19 3.08 0.73
C THR A 2 20.19 1.57 0.55
N LEU A 3 19.01 0.96 0.49
CA LEU A 3 18.82 -0.45 0.16
C LEU A 3 17.83 -0.58 -1.00
N HIS A 4 18.00 -1.61 -1.83
CA HIS A 4 17.09 -1.92 -2.92
C HIS A 4 16.01 -2.89 -2.45
N THR A 5 14.99 -2.35 -1.80
CA THR A 5 13.83 -3.07 -1.27
C THR A 5 12.54 -2.39 -1.70
N ILE A 6 11.45 -3.15 -1.72
CA ILE A 6 10.18 -2.70 -2.31
C ILE A 6 9.30 -1.90 -1.34
N ASP A 7 9.55 -2.00 -0.04
CA ASP A 7 8.83 -1.32 1.04
C ASP A 7 9.64 -1.29 2.36
N THR A 8 9.08 -0.65 3.38
CA THR A 8 9.76 -0.40 4.67
C THR A 8 9.95 -1.67 5.49
N GLY A 9 8.99 -2.59 5.49
CA GLY A 9 9.08 -3.87 6.19
C GLY A 9 10.13 -4.79 5.58
N GLN A 10 10.14 -4.90 4.25
CA GLN A 10 11.16 -5.64 3.49
C GLN A 10 12.55 -5.05 3.69
N THR A 11 12.67 -3.74 3.91
CA THR A 11 13.96 -3.12 4.28
C THR A 11 14.50 -3.68 5.59
N ILE A 12 13.65 -3.78 6.62
CA ILE A 12 14.02 -4.36 7.92
C ILE A 12 14.39 -5.83 7.75
N ASN A 13 13.53 -6.62 7.09
CA ASN A 13 13.75 -8.05 6.88
C ASN A 13 15.04 -8.32 6.08
N ARG A 14 15.36 -7.46 5.10
CA ARG A 14 16.60 -7.56 4.32
C ARG A 14 17.84 -7.27 5.16
N ILE A 15 17.81 -6.28 6.05
CA ILE A 15 18.92 -5.99 6.97
C ILE A 15 19.15 -7.18 7.89
N LEU A 16 18.08 -7.74 8.47
CA LEU A 16 18.17 -8.87 9.39
C LEU A 16 18.67 -10.14 8.70
N GLY A 17 18.26 -10.38 7.46
CA GLY A 17 18.70 -11.53 6.65
C GLY A 17 20.14 -11.44 6.12
N MET A 18 20.91 -10.41 6.49
CA MET A 18 22.36 -10.33 6.20
C MET A 18 23.22 -11.00 7.29
N PHE A 19 22.61 -11.47 8.37
CA PHE A 19 23.30 -12.02 9.54
C PHE A 19 22.86 -13.46 9.80
N GLU A 20 23.80 -14.23 10.36
CA GLU A 20 23.56 -15.62 10.75
C GLU A 20 22.54 -15.71 11.90
N GLN A 21 21.89 -16.87 12.03
CA GLN A 21 20.73 -17.03 12.92
C GLN A 21 21.06 -16.76 14.40
N ASP A 22 22.27 -17.08 14.84
CA ASP A 22 22.79 -16.85 16.19
C ASP A 22 23.10 -15.36 16.48
N GLU A 23 23.42 -14.58 15.45
CA GLU A 23 23.67 -13.13 15.57
C GLU A 23 22.37 -12.30 15.56
N GLN A 24 21.31 -12.81 14.93
CA GLN A 24 20.06 -12.08 14.72
C GLN A 24 19.45 -11.48 16.00
N PRO A 25 19.40 -12.15 17.17
CA PRO A 25 18.85 -11.56 18.39
C PRO A 25 19.56 -10.26 18.80
N GLN A 26 20.88 -10.22 18.70
CA GLN A 26 21.67 -9.03 19.03
C GLN A 26 21.45 -7.92 18.00
N VAL A 27 21.45 -8.27 16.71
CA VAL A 27 21.23 -7.31 15.61
C VAL A 27 19.84 -6.69 15.69
N ARG A 28 18.79 -7.48 15.95
CA ARG A 28 17.42 -6.99 16.13
C ARG A 28 17.32 -5.94 17.23
N ASN A 29 17.92 -6.20 18.39
CA ASN A 29 17.93 -5.24 19.50
C ASN A 29 18.65 -3.93 19.14
N ARG A 30 19.82 -4.02 18.47
CA ARG A 30 20.56 -2.84 18.00
C ARG A 30 19.78 -2.06 16.96
N LEU A 31 19.13 -2.76 16.02
CA LEU A 31 18.34 -2.15 14.96
C LEU A 31 17.12 -1.42 15.54
N ALA A 32 16.37 -2.06 16.44
CA ALA A 32 15.23 -1.48 17.12
C ALA A 32 15.59 -0.25 17.98
N ALA A 33 16.83 -0.18 18.49
CA ALA A 33 17.32 0.97 19.26
C ALA A 33 17.78 2.15 18.39
N THR A 34 18.17 1.90 17.14
CA THR A 34 18.87 2.89 16.30
C THR A 34 18.07 3.39 15.11
N ILE A 35 17.15 2.60 14.55
CA ILE A 35 16.26 3.06 13.48
C ILE A 35 15.50 4.29 13.98
N ARG A 36 15.34 5.27 13.09
CA ARG A 36 14.48 6.45 13.31
C ARG A 36 13.37 6.49 12.27
N TRP A 37 13.77 6.35 11.01
CA TRP A 37 12.88 6.41 9.85
C TRP A 37 13.36 5.45 8.78
N ILE A 38 12.41 4.90 8.04
CA ILE A 38 12.62 4.25 6.75
C ILE A 38 11.66 4.91 5.77
N VAL A 39 12.19 5.33 4.62
CA VAL A 39 11.38 5.90 3.55
C VAL A 39 11.61 5.06 2.30
N SER A 40 10.55 4.43 1.82
CA SER A 40 10.56 3.68 0.56
C SER A 40 9.88 4.51 -0.52
N GLN A 41 10.47 4.55 -1.71
CA GLN A 41 10.02 5.39 -2.81
C GLN A 41 9.68 4.58 -4.06
N ARG A 42 8.57 4.93 -4.71
CA ARG A 42 8.21 4.49 -6.05
C ARG A 42 8.01 5.73 -6.92
N LEU A 43 8.63 5.79 -8.09
CA LEU A 43 8.31 6.82 -9.08
C LEU A 43 7.18 6.29 -9.97
N LEU A 44 6.16 7.11 -10.22
CA LEU A 44 5.02 6.76 -11.07
C LEU A 44 4.93 7.73 -12.25
N PRO A 45 4.40 7.30 -13.40
CA PRO A 45 4.04 8.23 -14.47
C PRO A 45 3.01 9.25 -13.95
N LYS A 46 3.31 10.53 -14.11
CA LYS A 46 2.41 11.62 -13.71
C LYS A 46 1.46 11.96 -14.86
N VAL A 47 0.20 12.22 -14.55
CA VAL A 47 -0.76 12.81 -15.51
C VAL A 47 -0.21 14.16 -15.98
N GLY A 48 -0.22 14.38 -17.30
CA GLY A 48 0.38 15.57 -17.91
C GLY A 48 1.89 15.48 -18.16
N GLY A 49 2.52 14.32 -17.90
CA GLY A 49 3.92 14.06 -18.21
C GLY A 49 4.86 14.16 -17.00
N GLY A 50 6.05 13.55 -17.15
CA GLY A 50 7.03 13.44 -16.07
C GLY A 50 6.70 12.32 -15.07
N ARG A 51 7.22 12.45 -13.84
CA ARG A 51 7.07 11.46 -12.76
C ARG A 51 6.63 12.12 -11.46
N VAL A 52 5.92 11.36 -10.63
CA VAL A 52 5.60 11.74 -9.24
C VAL A 52 6.04 10.62 -8.30
N ALA A 53 6.52 10.99 -7.11
CA ALA A 53 6.97 10.02 -6.12
C ALA A 53 5.79 9.61 -5.21
N ALA A 54 5.47 8.32 -5.18
CA ALA A 54 4.79 7.72 -4.05
C ALA A 54 5.82 7.31 -3.00
N LEU A 55 5.44 7.44 -1.74
CA LEU A 55 6.32 7.30 -0.59
C LEU A 55 5.58 6.50 0.47
N GLU A 56 6.25 5.46 0.96
CA GLU A 56 5.91 4.81 2.21
C GLU A 56 6.90 5.25 3.28
N VAL A 57 6.37 5.58 4.45
CA VAL A 57 7.14 6.14 5.57
C VAL A 57 6.84 5.33 6.82
N LEU A 58 7.88 4.77 7.41
CA LEU A 58 7.85 4.10 8.70
C LEU A 58 8.75 4.86 9.67
N CYS A 59 8.22 5.17 10.85
CA CYS A 59 8.96 5.82 11.93
C CYS A 59 9.09 4.90 13.14
N THR A 60 10.05 5.17 14.01
CA THR A 60 10.24 4.33 15.20
C THR A 60 9.12 4.55 16.21
N SER A 61 8.47 3.46 16.60
CA SER A 61 7.46 3.42 17.66
C SER A 61 7.62 2.15 18.51
N LEU A 62 6.92 2.05 19.65
CA LEU A 62 6.94 0.82 20.46
C LEU A 62 6.50 -0.41 19.66
N ARG A 63 5.50 -0.27 18.80
CA ARG A 63 5.01 -1.36 17.92
C ARG A 63 6.04 -1.76 16.87
N VAL A 64 6.72 -0.80 16.25
CA VAL A 64 7.80 -1.10 15.29
C VAL A 64 8.98 -1.79 15.97
N ARG A 65 9.36 -1.35 17.16
CA ARG A 65 10.43 -1.97 17.94
C ARG A 65 10.08 -3.42 18.32
N ASP A 66 8.84 -3.65 18.75
CA ASP A 66 8.32 -4.98 19.05
C ASP A 66 8.41 -5.89 17.81
N LEU A 67 7.96 -5.41 16.65
CA LEU A 67 8.06 -6.16 15.39
C LEU A 67 9.51 -6.46 14.97
N ILE A 68 10.44 -5.53 15.15
CA ILE A 68 11.86 -5.79 14.83
C ILE A 68 12.43 -6.89 15.74
N ILE A 69 12.09 -6.86 17.03
CA ILE A 69 12.64 -7.80 18.03
C ILE A 69 12.01 -9.18 17.89
N ASN A 70 10.68 -9.24 17.76
CA ASN A 70 9.92 -10.47 17.85
C ASN A 70 9.50 -11.04 16.48
N GLY A 71 9.61 -10.25 15.41
CA GLY A 71 9.15 -10.62 14.07
C GLY A 71 7.67 -10.29 13.82
N GLU A 72 7.25 -10.46 12.56
CA GLU A 72 5.87 -10.28 12.13
C GLU A 72 5.03 -11.54 12.41
N THR A 73 3.73 -11.35 12.63
CA THR A 73 2.71 -12.41 12.62
C THR A 73 1.63 -12.07 11.61
N GLU A 74 0.68 -12.99 11.37
CA GLU A 74 -0.44 -12.74 10.43
C GLU A 74 -1.21 -11.45 10.76
N GLU A 75 -1.42 -11.16 12.04
CA GLU A 75 -2.15 -9.98 12.48
C GLU A 75 -1.24 -8.75 12.67
N LYS A 76 0.04 -8.98 13.00
CA LYS A 76 1.01 -7.93 13.34
C LYS A 76 2.09 -7.85 12.28
N THR A 77 1.86 -7.00 11.27
CA THR A 77 2.80 -6.73 10.19
C THR A 77 3.29 -5.28 10.24
N PHE A 78 4.44 -5.00 9.62
CA PHE A 78 4.92 -3.63 9.45
C PHE A 78 3.92 -2.78 8.68
N TYR A 79 3.27 -3.36 7.66
CA TYR A 79 2.24 -2.68 6.88
C TYR A 79 1.08 -2.21 7.77
N ASN A 80 0.53 -3.09 8.62
CA ASN A 80 -0.58 -2.73 9.52
C ASN A 80 -0.17 -1.63 10.50
N VAL A 81 1.04 -1.71 11.07
CA VAL A 81 1.56 -0.69 11.98
C VAL A 81 1.73 0.67 11.28
N VAL A 82 2.23 0.69 10.05
CA VAL A 82 2.37 1.91 9.25
C VAL A 82 1.00 2.49 8.90
N LYS A 83 0.06 1.63 8.48
CA LYS A 83 -1.32 2.02 8.11
C LYS A 83 -2.06 2.69 9.27
N GLU A 84 -1.96 2.13 10.47
CA GLU A 84 -2.55 2.68 11.69
C GLU A 84 -1.76 3.87 12.26
N GLY A 85 -0.51 4.04 11.82
CA GLY A 85 0.44 5.04 12.31
C GLY A 85 0.30 6.43 11.70
N SER A 86 -0.77 6.72 10.95
CA SER A 86 -0.97 8.00 10.24
C SER A 86 -0.85 9.24 11.15
N THR A 87 -1.24 9.10 12.42
CA THR A 87 -1.10 10.14 13.45
C THR A 87 0.35 10.44 13.87
N ARG A 88 1.33 9.67 13.38
CA ARG A 88 2.77 9.79 13.67
C ARG A 88 3.61 9.96 12.40
N ASP A 89 3.03 10.62 11.39
CA ASP A 89 3.64 10.86 10.07
C ASP A 89 4.06 9.57 9.34
N MET A 90 3.51 8.41 9.75
CA MET A 90 3.63 7.18 8.97
C MET A 90 2.61 7.20 7.85
N ARG A 91 2.93 6.54 6.74
CA ARG A 91 2.01 6.41 5.62
C ARG A 91 2.40 5.20 4.79
N THR A 92 1.43 4.38 4.41
CA THR A 92 1.67 3.28 3.47
C THR A 92 1.79 3.80 2.04
N PHE A 93 2.37 3.01 1.13
CA PHE A 93 2.26 3.33 -0.30
C PHE A 93 0.80 3.50 -0.73
N ASP A 94 -0.09 2.63 -0.26
CA ASP A 94 -1.50 2.62 -0.66
C ASP A 94 -2.21 3.92 -0.23
N GLN A 95 -1.93 4.42 0.98
CA GLN A 95 -2.45 5.72 1.44
C GLN A 95 -1.95 6.87 0.55
N HIS A 96 -0.65 6.93 0.26
CA HIS A 96 -0.13 8.00 -0.61
C HIS A 96 -0.63 7.89 -2.05
N LEU A 97 -0.82 6.68 -2.57
CA LEU A 97 -1.37 6.47 -3.92
C LEU A 97 -2.81 6.99 -4.02
N MET A 98 -3.63 6.77 -2.98
CA MET A 98 -4.99 7.35 -2.92
C MET A 98 -4.93 8.88 -2.92
N GLU A 99 -4.06 9.50 -2.12
CA GLU A 99 -3.86 10.95 -2.10
C GLU A 99 -3.41 11.50 -3.47
N LEU A 100 -2.48 10.82 -4.14
CA LEU A 100 -2.00 11.22 -5.48
C LEU A 100 -3.10 11.08 -6.54
N PHE A 101 -3.94 10.06 -6.44
CA PHE A 101 -5.10 9.89 -7.32
C PHE A 101 -6.18 10.94 -7.03
N GLU A 102 -6.43 11.22 -5.76
CA GLU A 102 -7.37 12.26 -5.30
C GLU A 102 -6.94 13.65 -5.79
N ALA A 103 -5.63 13.91 -5.83
CA ALA A 103 -5.06 15.13 -6.40
C ALA A 103 -4.99 15.15 -7.95
N GLY A 104 -5.43 14.08 -8.63
CA GLY A 104 -5.41 13.96 -10.09
C GLY A 104 -4.01 13.82 -10.70
N LEU A 105 -3.00 13.46 -9.90
CA LEU A 105 -1.60 13.38 -10.34
C LEU A 105 -1.26 12.04 -10.99
N ILE A 106 -2.04 10.99 -10.73
CA ILE A 106 -1.87 9.65 -11.31
C ILE A 106 -3.21 9.09 -11.79
N THR A 107 -3.17 8.12 -12.70
CA THR A 107 -4.37 7.41 -13.17
C THR A 107 -4.78 6.30 -12.20
N GLU A 108 -6.05 5.89 -12.22
CA GLU A 108 -6.56 4.72 -11.48
C GLU A 108 -5.72 3.47 -11.77
N GLN A 109 -5.42 3.22 -13.04
CA GLN A 109 -4.57 2.11 -13.47
C GLN A 109 -3.16 2.17 -12.84
N SER A 110 -2.57 3.37 -12.75
CA SER A 110 -1.28 3.57 -12.10
C SER A 110 -1.37 3.30 -10.60
N ALA A 111 -2.39 3.82 -9.93
CA ALA A 111 -2.60 3.56 -8.50
C ALA A 111 -2.71 2.05 -8.21
N ILE A 112 -3.51 1.32 -9.00
CA ILE A 112 -3.67 -0.14 -8.85
C ILE A 112 -2.37 -0.90 -9.15
N LEU A 113 -1.64 -0.52 -10.21
CA LEU A 113 -0.41 -1.21 -10.63
C LEU A 113 0.71 -1.11 -9.58
N TYR A 114 0.85 0.06 -8.96
CA TYR A 114 1.92 0.35 -8.00
C TYR A 114 1.49 0.16 -6.53
N SER A 115 0.28 -0.34 -6.28
CA SER A 115 -0.23 -0.64 -4.94
C SER A 115 0.48 -1.83 -4.29
N SER A 116 0.58 -1.80 -2.96
CA SER A 116 0.98 -2.95 -2.16
C SER A 116 -0.21 -3.90 -1.96
N HIS A 117 -1.41 -3.37 -1.68
CA HIS A 117 -2.64 -4.15 -1.53
C HIS A 117 -3.74 -3.73 -2.52
N ARG A 118 -3.84 -4.47 -3.63
CA ARG A 118 -4.77 -4.17 -4.73
C ARG A 118 -6.24 -4.10 -4.31
N SER A 119 -6.68 -4.98 -3.41
CA SER A 119 -8.08 -5.01 -2.94
C SER A 119 -8.43 -3.77 -2.12
N GLU A 120 -7.50 -3.31 -1.27
CA GLU A 120 -7.69 -2.10 -0.47
C GLU A 120 -7.67 -0.85 -1.33
N ILE A 121 -6.72 -0.75 -2.26
CA ILE A 121 -6.64 0.37 -3.18
C ILE A 121 -7.90 0.49 -4.01
N LYS A 122 -8.39 -0.59 -4.63
CA LYS A 122 -9.62 -0.54 -5.45
C LYS A 122 -10.79 0.07 -4.69
N ARG A 123 -11.06 -0.44 -3.48
CA ARG A 123 -12.12 0.08 -2.61
C ARG A 123 -11.92 1.56 -2.26
N GLY A 124 -10.69 1.97 -1.99
CA GLY A 124 -10.35 3.37 -1.72
C GLY A 124 -10.58 4.28 -2.93
N LEU A 125 -10.15 3.85 -4.11
CA LEU A 125 -10.37 4.58 -5.36
C LEU A 125 -11.86 4.69 -5.70
N ASP A 126 -12.65 3.62 -5.52
CA ASP A 126 -14.10 3.65 -5.72
C ASP A 126 -14.78 4.68 -4.81
N THR A 127 -14.31 4.80 -3.56
CA THR A 127 -14.82 5.81 -2.61
C THR A 127 -14.51 7.23 -3.07
N ILE A 128 -13.29 7.47 -3.57
CA ILE A 128 -12.89 8.78 -4.12
C ILE A 128 -13.70 9.12 -5.37
N LYS A 129 -13.90 8.14 -6.27
CA LYS A 129 -14.69 8.31 -7.49
C LYS A 129 -16.16 8.61 -7.18
N ALA A 130 -16.75 7.89 -6.22
CA ALA A 130 -18.11 8.15 -5.76
C ALA A 130 -18.26 9.57 -5.18
N ALA A 131 -17.28 10.05 -4.40
CA ALA A 131 -17.28 11.41 -3.85
C ALA A 131 -17.20 12.49 -4.95
N ARG A 132 -16.63 12.18 -6.12
CA ARG A 132 -16.57 13.05 -7.29
C ARG A 132 -17.79 12.93 -8.23
N GLY A 133 -18.70 12.00 -7.96
CA GLY A 133 -19.81 11.68 -8.87
C GLY A 133 -19.40 10.91 -10.13
N GLU A 134 -18.23 10.27 -10.12
CA GLU A 134 -17.74 9.42 -11.21
C GLU A 134 -18.33 8.00 -11.10
N SER A 135 -18.49 7.30 -12.24
CA SER A 135 -18.93 5.91 -12.21
C SER A 135 -17.87 5.00 -11.56
N THR A 136 -18.30 4.23 -10.57
CA THR A 136 -17.47 3.24 -9.85
C THR A 136 -17.50 1.86 -10.50
N SER A 137 -18.27 1.67 -11.56
CA SER A 137 -18.36 0.40 -12.28
C SER A 137 -18.22 0.63 -13.78
N SER A 138 -17.57 -0.32 -14.46
CA SER A 138 -17.57 -0.39 -15.92
C SER A 138 -18.82 -1.07 -16.48
N ILE A 139 -19.83 -1.32 -15.64
CA ILE A 139 -21.11 -1.91 -16.06
C ILE A 139 -22.03 -0.74 -16.44
N ASP A 140 -21.83 -0.21 -17.63
CA ASP A 140 -22.66 0.88 -18.15
C ASP A 140 -24.01 0.39 -18.70
N ASN A 141 -24.21 -0.93 -18.87
CA ASN A 141 -25.42 -1.51 -19.47
C ASN A 141 -25.79 -2.85 -18.85
N LEU A 142 -26.54 -2.81 -17.74
CA LEU A 142 -27.40 -3.93 -17.33
C LEU A 142 -28.78 -3.70 -17.97
N SER A 143 -28.94 -4.11 -19.23
CA SER A 143 -30.27 -4.29 -19.81
C SER A 143 -30.82 -5.64 -19.36
N MET A 144 -32.07 -5.66 -18.86
CA MET A 144 -32.81 -6.92 -18.77
C MET A 144 -32.91 -7.48 -20.19
N GLU A 145 -32.45 -8.71 -20.40
CA GLU A 145 -32.77 -9.44 -21.63
C GLU A 145 -34.30 -9.44 -21.75
N GLU A 146 -34.83 -8.87 -22.83
CA GLU A 146 -36.26 -8.97 -23.11
C GLU A 146 -36.62 -10.45 -23.13
N GLU A 147 -37.63 -10.85 -22.35
CA GLU A 147 -38.16 -12.22 -22.36
C GLU A 147 -38.45 -12.61 -23.82
N GLU A 148 -37.61 -13.50 -24.36
CA GLU A 148 -37.87 -14.11 -25.65
C GLU A 148 -39.24 -14.78 -25.53
N LYS A 149 -40.24 -14.28 -26.27
CA LYS A 149 -41.55 -14.93 -26.31
C LYS A 149 -41.35 -16.36 -26.77
N ASP A 150 -41.46 -17.30 -25.84
CA ASP A 150 -41.37 -18.72 -26.12
C ASP A 150 -42.37 -19.08 -27.23
N PRO A 151 -41.90 -19.50 -28.42
CA PRO A 151 -42.78 -19.85 -29.53
C PRO A 151 -43.63 -21.10 -29.26
N TYR A 152 -43.46 -21.75 -28.10
CA TYR A 152 -44.20 -22.94 -27.69
C TYR A 152 -45.25 -22.70 -26.59
N LEU A 153 -45.37 -21.48 -26.05
CA LEU A 153 -46.51 -21.10 -25.22
C LEU A 153 -47.72 -20.77 -26.12
N ARG A 154 -48.61 -21.76 -26.29
CA ARG A 154 -49.95 -21.60 -26.87
C ARG A 154 -50.94 -21.03 -25.87
#